data_AF-A0A7X4BRZ8-F1
#
_entry.id   AF-A0A7X4BRZ8-F1
#
_cell.length_a   1.000
_cell.length_b   1.000
_cell.length_c   1.000
_cell.angle_alpha   90.00
_cell.angle_beta   90.00
_cell.angle_gamma   90.00
#
_symmetry.space_group_name_H-M   'P 1'
#
loop_
_entity.id
_entity.type
_entity.pdbx_description
1 polymer ?
#
loop_
_entity_poly.entity_id
_entity_poly.type
_entity_poly.pdbx_seq_one_letter_code
_entity_poly.pdbx_strand_id
1 'polypeptide(L)'
;MNHDQGPVASDAAGPNGDEESAARPSANPSNPFENLRATTVIPWMIVGTLILVGVFHVFALLTPLGAGDPQASEVIFGFAIYGALASWIVWACCRSGIPLRRLLGALPGGYNWLSWTRLGALLAVTIGFSYSSWFLFAHVLSIAAPGVLEFLIEALWPESDPGTGYRLAMAVIAVILAPILEEGFFRGILVNRWGSRWGLPTALIASSIAFGVLHANPVGIGLVGLIAALLYLQTRTLIVPILFHAANNLVATVWDQLAGDAGPLNVAAEIQELREGILFGIGLAAITLPILIWYIRRNWPARDAALPYDATE
;
A
#
# COMPACT_ATOMS: atom_id res chain seq x y z
N MET A 1 63.43 0.21 -73.46
CA MET A 1 64.11 -0.90 -72.77
C MET A 1 63.60 -0.97 -71.34
N ASN A 2 63.05 -2.14 -71.02
CA ASN A 2 62.79 -2.76 -69.71
C ASN A 2 61.80 -2.15 -68.71
N HIS A 3 60.61 -2.77 -68.71
CA HIS A 3 59.86 -3.18 -67.52
C HIS A 3 60.68 -4.20 -66.70
N ASP A 4 60.57 -4.17 -65.38
CA ASP A 4 60.72 -5.38 -64.56
C ASP A 4 59.90 -5.30 -63.26
N GLN A 5 59.40 -6.46 -62.83
CA GLN A 5 58.44 -6.67 -61.76
C GLN A 5 59.12 -6.83 -60.38
N GLY A 6 58.43 -6.42 -59.30
CA GLY A 6 58.80 -6.74 -57.92
C GLY A 6 57.81 -7.74 -57.29
N PRO A 7 58.28 -8.72 -56.48
CA PRO A 7 57.48 -9.87 -56.05
C PRO A 7 56.77 -9.72 -54.69
N VAL A 8 55.85 -10.68 -54.47
CA VAL A 8 55.04 -10.96 -53.28
C VAL A 8 55.86 -11.62 -52.16
N ALA A 9 55.65 -11.21 -50.90
CA ALA A 9 55.90 -11.92 -49.63
C ALA A 9 55.27 -11.09 -48.49
N SER A 10 54.81 -11.56 -47.33
CA SER A 10 54.55 -12.87 -46.72
C SER A 10 53.91 -12.58 -45.34
N ASP A 11 53.06 -13.47 -44.84
CA ASP A 11 52.51 -13.44 -43.47
C ASP A 11 53.60 -13.35 -42.37
N ALA A 12 53.33 -12.59 -41.30
CA ALA A 12 53.84 -12.85 -39.96
C ALA A 12 53.00 -12.13 -38.88
N ALA A 13 52.53 -12.91 -37.91
CA ALA A 13 51.69 -12.51 -36.78
C ALA A 13 52.48 -11.93 -35.59
N GLY A 14 51.79 -11.14 -34.76
CA GLY A 14 52.13 -10.87 -33.35
C GLY A 14 51.78 -9.45 -32.87
N PRO A 15 51.63 -9.22 -31.55
CA PRO A 15 50.39 -9.51 -30.81
C PRO A 15 49.85 -8.29 -30.03
N ASN A 16 48.56 -8.39 -29.65
CA ASN A 16 47.92 -7.78 -28.46
C ASN A 16 48.30 -6.33 -28.11
N GLY A 17 47.55 -5.39 -28.68
CA GLY A 17 47.34 -4.08 -28.06
C GLY A 17 46.17 -4.18 -27.09
N ASP A 18 46.49 -4.13 -25.80
CA ASP A 18 45.52 -4.01 -24.71
C ASP A 18 44.72 -2.70 -24.90
N GLU A 19 43.50 -2.82 -25.44
CA GLU A 19 42.48 -1.80 -25.24
C GLU A 19 42.08 -1.86 -23.76
N GLU A 20 42.77 -1.04 -22.98
CA GLU A 20 42.42 -0.63 -21.64
C GLU A 20 40.98 -0.09 -21.68
N SER A 21 40.03 -1.01 -21.46
CA SER A 21 38.63 -0.72 -21.15
C SER A 21 38.63 0.22 -19.97
N ALA A 22 38.53 1.52 -20.26
CA ALA A 22 38.31 2.57 -19.29
C ALA A 22 37.03 2.21 -18.53
N ALA A 23 37.21 1.57 -17.38
CA ALA A 23 36.17 1.26 -16.43
C ALA A 23 35.44 2.57 -16.14
N ARG A 24 34.18 2.66 -16.60
CA ARG A 24 33.28 3.73 -16.19
C ARG A 24 33.27 3.74 -14.66
N PRO A 25 33.45 4.90 -14.00
CA PRO A 25 33.34 4.97 -12.55
C PRO A 25 31.94 4.47 -12.16
N SER A 26 31.86 3.38 -11.40
CA SER A 26 30.61 2.86 -10.83
C SER A 26 30.16 3.79 -9.70
N ALA A 27 29.69 4.97 -10.07
CA ALA A 27 29.10 5.94 -9.15
C ALA A 27 27.58 5.79 -9.16
N ASN A 28 27.09 4.74 -8.51
CA ASN A 28 25.77 4.78 -7.90
C ASN A 28 25.97 4.16 -6.50
N PRO A 29 25.83 4.90 -5.39
CA PRO A 29 25.74 4.24 -4.09
C PRO A 29 24.58 3.26 -4.22
N SER A 30 24.89 1.96 -4.08
CA SER A 30 23.94 0.89 -4.34
C SER A 30 22.62 1.18 -3.62
N ASN A 31 21.53 1.27 -4.38
CA ASN A 31 20.21 1.55 -3.83
C ASN A 31 19.96 0.54 -2.69
N PRO A 32 19.80 0.98 -1.43
CA PRO A 32 19.82 0.07 -0.28
C PRO A 32 18.64 -0.91 -0.29
N PHE A 33 17.58 -0.62 -1.06
CA PHE A 33 16.47 -1.54 -1.26
C PHE A 33 16.85 -2.73 -2.15
N GLU A 34 17.91 -2.68 -2.95
CA GLU A 34 18.39 -3.86 -3.69
C GLU A 34 18.84 -4.98 -2.76
N ASN A 35 19.33 -4.63 -1.56
CA ASN A 35 19.71 -5.58 -0.53
C ASN A 35 18.51 -6.33 0.08
N LEU A 36 17.29 -5.78 -0.06
CA LEU A 36 16.07 -6.53 0.25
C LEU A 36 15.79 -7.48 -0.91
N ARG A 37 15.74 -8.79 -0.69
CA ARG A 37 15.32 -9.70 -1.77
C ARG A 37 13.81 -9.54 -1.99
N ALA A 38 13.41 -8.96 -3.13
CA ALA A 38 11.99 -8.71 -3.45
C ALA A 38 11.12 -10.00 -3.43
N THR A 39 11.73 -11.17 -3.65
CA THR A 39 11.07 -12.48 -3.56
C THR A 39 10.88 -12.98 -2.13
N THR A 40 11.46 -12.31 -1.14
CA THR A 40 11.38 -12.70 0.28
C THR A 40 10.48 -11.79 1.08
N VAL A 41 10.33 -10.51 0.69
CA VAL A 41 9.57 -9.52 1.45
C VAL A 41 8.11 -9.92 1.64
N ILE A 42 7.40 -10.24 0.54
CA ILE A 42 5.97 -10.61 0.63
C ILE A 42 5.76 -11.99 1.27
N PRO A 43 6.50 -13.05 0.89
CA PRO A 43 6.34 -14.35 1.56
C PRO A 43 6.63 -14.29 3.06
N TRP A 44 7.64 -13.53 3.51
CA TRP A 44 7.90 -13.36 4.94
C TRP A 44 6.80 -12.57 5.64
N MET A 45 6.19 -11.58 4.98
CA MET A 45 5.02 -10.89 5.53
C MET A 45 3.84 -11.86 5.66
N ILE A 46 3.48 -12.57 4.59
CA ILE A 46 2.33 -13.50 4.61
C ILE A 46 2.56 -14.61 5.63
N VAL A 47 3.71 -15.27 5.59
CA VAL A 47 4.05 -16.34 6.54
C VAL A 47 4.14 -15.80 7.97
N GLY A 48 4.73 -14.62 8.17
CA GLY A 48 4.82 -13.97 9.48
C GLY A 48 3.45 -13.63 10.05
N THR A 49 2.57 -13.04 9.25
CA THR A 49 1.18 -12.75 9.65
C THR A 49 0.40 -14.03 9.92
N LEU A 50 0.50 -15.06 9.07
CA LEU A 50 -0.18 -16.35 9.29
C LEU A 50 0.32 -17.07 10.55
N ILE A 51 1.62 -17.04 10.82
CA ILE A 51 2.19 -17.57 12.07
C ILE A 51 1.68 -16.77 13.26
N LEU A 52 1.64 -15.45 13.17
CA LEU A 52 1.17 -14.60 14.25
C LEU A 52 -0.33 -14.82 14.54
N VAL A 53 -1.15 -14.93 13.49
CA VAL A 53 -2.56 -15.30 13.56
C VAL A 53 -2.72 -16.66 14.24
N GLY A 54 -1.97 -17.67 13.77
CA GLY A 54 -2.02 -19.02 14.34
C GLY A 54 -1.57 -19.08 15.81
N VAL A 55 -0.47 -18.42 16.16
CA VAL A 55 0.04 -18.32 17.54
C VAL A 55 -0.96 -17.59 18.42
N PHE A 56 -1.56 -16.51 17.94
CA PHE A 56 -2.58 -15.77 18.69
C PHE A 56 -3.81 -16.63 18.94
N HIS A 57 -4.35 -17.31 17.93
CA HIS A 57 -5.50 -18.20 18.11
C HIS A 57 -5.21 -19.35 19.07
N VAL A 58 -4.04 -19.98 18.97
CA VAL A 58 -3.63 -21.04 19.90
C VAL A 58 -3.46 -20.48 21.32
N PHE A 59 -2.84 -19.31 21.48
CA PHE A 59 -2.71 -18.65 22.78
C PHE A 59 -4.06 -18.27 23.38
N ALA A 60 -4.99 -17.76 22.57
CA ALA A 60 -6.35 -17.43 22.99
C ALA A 60 -7.11 -18.69 23.44
N LEU A 61 -6.94 -19.82 22.74
CA LEU A 61 -7.54 -21.11 23.13
C LEU A 61 -6.95 -21.67 24.45
N LEU A 62 -5.66 -21.41 24.71
CA LEU A 62 -4.93 -22.01 25.83
C LEU A 62 -4.85 -21.13 27.08
N THR A 63 -5.24 -19.85 26.99
CA THR A 63 -5.12 -18.91 28.11
C THR A 63 -6.47 -18.35 28.55
N PRO A 64 -6.62 -18.01 29.85
CA PRO A 64 -7.80 -17.29 30.33
C PRO A 64 -8.03 -15.94 29.65
N LEU A 65 -7.00 -15.38 29.00
CA LEU A 65 -7.09 -14.14 28.21
C LEU A 65 -7.95 -14.31 26.95
N GLY A 66 -7.95 -15.47 26.30
CA GLY A 66 -8.86 -15.75 25.17
C GLY A 66 -10.20 -16.37 25.59
N ALA A 67 -10.29 -16.90 26.81
CA ALA A 67 -11.56 -17.34 27.42
C ALA A 67 -12.30 -16.23 28.18
N GLY A 68 -11.71 -15.03 28.30
CA GLY A 68 -12.21 -13.93 29.13
C GLY A 68 -13.13 -12.97 28.36
N ASP A 69 -12.55 -12.03 27.63
CA ASP A 69 -13.26 -10.99 26.89
C ASP A 69 -12.82 -11.02 25.41
N PRO A 70 -13.71 -11.44 24.49
CA PRO A 70 -13.42 -11.49 23.05
C PRO A 70 -12.94 -10.13 22.50
N GLN A 71 -13.52 -9.02 22.95
CA GLN A 71 -13.20 -7.68 22.48
C GLN A 71 -11.78 -7.27 22.91
N ALA A 72 -11.41 -7.57 24.16
CA ALA A 72 -10.05 -7.35 24.63
C ALA A 72 -9.03 -8.20 23.86
N SER A 73 -9.40 -9.45 23.52
CA SER A 73 -8.54 -10.34 22.76
C SER A 73 -8.27 -9.80 21.34
N GLU A 74 -9.30 -9.30 20.65
CA GLU A 74 -9.18 -8.69 19.33
C GLU A 74 -8.31 -7.42 19.34
N VAL A 75 -8.49 -6.56 20.35
CA VAL A 75 -7.65 -5.37 20.50
C VAL A 75 -6.18 -5.75 20.71
N ILE A 76 -5.90 -6.69 21.61
CA ILE A 76 -4.54 -7.19 21.85
C ILE A 76 -3.95 -7.76 20.57
N PHE A 77 -4.74 -8.52 19.81
CA PHE A 77 -4.32 -9.08 18.54
C PHE A 77 -3.96 -8.01 17.51
N GLY A 78 -4.80 -6.98 17.36
CA GLY A 78 -4.54 -5.86 16.47
C GLY A 78 -3.22 -5.15 16.82
N PHE A 79 -3.01 -4.84 18.10
CA PHE A 79 -1.72 -4.28 18.54
C PHE A 79 -0.54 -5.22 18.31
N ALA A 80 -0.72 -6.53 18.48
CA ALA A 80 0.32 -7.52 18.22
C ALA A 80 0.70 -7.59 16.73
N ILE A 81 -0.29 -7.60 15.82
CA ILE A 81 -0.07 -7.57 14.36
C ILE A 81 0.73 -6.34 13.96
N TYR A 82 0.28 -5.16 14.37
CA TYR A 82 0.96 -3.92 14.01
C TYR A 82 2.31 -3.78 14.72
N GLY A 83 2.46 -4.26 15.95
CA GLY A 83 3.74 -4.33 16.65
C GLY A 83 4.75 -5.25 15.95
N ALA A 84 4.29 -6.40 15.43
CA ALA A 84 5.11 -7.31 14.64
C ALA A 84 5.51 -6.68 13.30
N LEU A 85 4.58 -6.03 12.60
CA LEU A 85 4.85 -5.30 11.36
C LEU A 85 5.86 -4.16 11.59
N ALA A 86 5.69 -3.37 12.64
CA ALA A 86 6.64 -2.31 13.03
C ALA A 86 8.03 -2.88 13.29
N SER A 87 8.12 -3.96 14.07
CA SER A 87 9.38 -4.65 14.35
C SER A 87 10.04 -5.17 13.09
N TRP A 88 9.25 -5.72 12.15
CA TRP A 88 9.74 -6.19 10.86
C TRP A 88 10.24 -5.04 9.98
N ILE A 89 9.53 -3.91 9.91
CA ILE A 89 9.94 -2.71 9.16
C ILE A 89 11.29 -2.21 9.70
N VAL A 90 11.43 -2.08 11.03
CA VAL A 90 12.66 -1.64 11.68
C VAL A 90 13.80 -2.62 11.37
N TRP A 91 13.57 -3.91 11.57
CA TRP A 91 14.55 -4.96 11.28
C TRP A 91 15.00 -4.93 9.82
N ALA A 92 14.06 -4.84 8.87
CA ALA A 92 14.35 -4.79 7.44
C ALA A 92 15.18 -3.54 7.08
N CYS A 93 14.81 -2.38 7.64
CA CYS A 93 15.57 -1.14 7.45
C CYS A 93 16.99 -1.25 8.01
N CYS A 94 17.16 -1.74 9.25
CA CYS A 94 18.46 -1.95 9.87
C CYS A 94 19.33 -2.94 9.07
N ARG A 95 18.75 -4.06 8.63
CA ARG A 95 19.48 -5.11 7.91
C ARG A 95 19.99 -4.65 6.54
N SER A 96 19.27 -3.71 5.92
CA SER A 96 19.56 -3.18 4.58
C SER A 96 20.23 -1.80 4.59
N GLY A 97 20.52 -1.23 5.77
CA GLY A 97 21.19 0.08 5.89
C GLY A 97 20.30 1.26 5.49
N ILE A 98 18.98 1.13 5.62
CA ILE A 98 18.00 2.19 5.28
C ILE A 98 17.72 3.02 6.54
N PRO A 99 18.21 4.26 6.66
CA PRO A 99 17.85 5.15 7.76
C PRO A 99 16.36 5.52 7.71
N LEU A 100 15.62 5.18 8.77
CA LEU A 100 14.17 5.42 8.87
C LEU A 100 13.79 6.90 8.69
N ARG A 101 14.64 7.82 9.16
CA ARG A 101 14.43 9.27 8.96
C ARG A 101 14.42 9.66 7.48
N ARG A 102 15.26 9.04 6.65
CA ARG A 102 15.25 9.30 5.20
C ARG A 102 14.03 8.66 4.54
N LEU A 103 13.63 7.48 5.02
CA LEU A 103 12.41 6.82 4.55
C LEU A 103 11.17 7.68 4.78
N LEU A 104 11.04 8.27 5.97
CA LEU A 104 9.94 9.18 6.32
C LEU A 104 9.96 10.47 5.47
N GLY A 105 11.15 10.96 5.13
CA GLY A 105 11.34 12.25 4.47
C GLY A 105 11.02 13.44 5.38
N ALA A 106 11.11 14.65 4.85
CA ALA A 106 10.73 15.87 5.54
C ALA A 106 9.47 16.45 4.90
N LEU A 107 8.63 17.11 5.70
CA LEU A 107 7.54 17.91 5.15
C LEU A 107 8.14 18.99 4.25
N PRO A 108 7.75 19.06 2.98
CA PRO A 108 8.39 19.97 2.07
C PRO A 108 7.98 21.42 2.38
N GLY A 109 8.96 22.31 2.51
CA GLY A 109 8.71 23.75 2.69
C GLY A 109 8.22 24.40 1.40
N GLY A 110 7.24 25.30 1.48
CA GLY A 110 6.87 26.20 0.37
C GLY A 110 5.98 25.64 -0.74
N TYR A 111 5.25 24.54 -0.52
CA TYR A 111 4.36 23.96 -1.54
C TYR A 111 3.05 24.75 -1.69
N ASN A 112 2.99 25.68 -2.64
CA ASN A 112 1.75 26.38 -3.03
C ASN A 112 0.79 25.52 -3.87
N TRP A 113 1.26 24.38 -4.42
CA TRP A 113 0.46 23.57 -5.35
C TRP A 113 -0.34 22.44 -4.67
N LEU A 114 0.06 21.99 -3.48
CA LEU A 114 -0.69 21.05 -2.64
C LEU A 114 -1.36 21.82 -1.50
N SER A 115 -2.23 22.78 -1.84
CA SER A 115 -3.04 23.45 -0.82
C SER A 115 -3.89 22.43 -0.09
N TRP A 116 -4.07 22.59 1.23
CA TRP A 116 -4.92 21.71 2.05
C TRP A 116 -6.31 21.51 1.45
N THR A 117 -6.82 22.50 0.72
CA THR A 117 -8.08 22.43 -0.04
C THR A 117 -8.05 21.40 -1.17
N ARG A 118 -6.95 21.30 -1.93
CA ARG A 118 -6.80 20.30 -3.00
C ARG A 118 -6.65 18.90 -2.43
N LEU A 119 -5.87 18.75 -1.35
CA LEU A 119 -5.71 17.47 -0.67
C LEU A 119 -7.03 16.99 -0.06
N GLY A 120 -7.79 17.89 0.57
CA GLY A 120 -9.13 17.61 1.08
C GLY A 120 -10.13 17.26 -0.02
N ALA A 121 -10.11 17.95 -1.16
CA ALA A 121 -10.95 17.61 -2.30
C ALA A 121 -10.60 16.23 -2.89
N LEU A 122 -9.30 15.93 -3.04
CA LEU A 122 -8.84 14.61 -3.48
C LEU A 122 -9.25 13.51 -2.50
N LEU A 123 -9.14 13.77 -1.20
CA LEU A 123 -9.59 12.86 -0.15
C LEU A 123 -11.09 12.59 -0.28
N ALA A 124 -11.92 13.63 -0.36
CA ALA A 124 -13.37 13.49 -0.51
C ALA A 124 -13.76 12.70 -1.77
N VAL A 125 -13.10 12.97 -2.91
CA VAL A 125 -13.34 12.24 -4.16
C VAL A 125 -12.92 10.78 -4.04
N THR A 126 -11.79 10.47 -3.38
CA THR A 126 -11.38 9.07 -3.21
C THR A 126 -12.25 8.32 -2.20
N ILE A 127 -12.72 8.98 -1.14
CA ILE A 127 -13.72 8.42 -0.22
C ILE A 127 -15.01 8.10 -1.00
N GLY A 128 -15.51 9.04 -1.79
CA GLY A 128 -16.70 8.82 -2.62
C GLY A 128 -16.53 7.63 -3.58
N PHE A 129 -15.36 7.47 -4.19
CA PHE A 129 -15.07 6.29 -4.99
C PHE A 129 -15.02 4.99 -4.17
N SER A 130 -14.46 5.02 -2.95
CA SER A 130 -14.46 3.85 -2.06
C SER A 130 -15.89 3.40 -1.70
N TYR A 131 -16.79 4.33 -1.39
CA TYR A 131 -18.21 4.00 -1.17
C TYR A 131 -18.88 3.47 -2.45
N SER A 132 -18.67 4.15 -3.58
CA SER A 132 -19.21 3.70 -4.86
C SER A 132 -18.76 2.29 -5.22
N SER A 133 -17.46 2.01 -5.10
CA SER A 133 -16.90 0.68 -5.37
C SER A 133 -17.41 -0.38 -4.40
N TRP A 134 -17.69 -0.04 -3.14
CA TRP A 134 -18.33 -0.99 -2.20
C TRP A 134 -19.71 -1.41 -2.68
N PHE A 135 -20.60 -0.47 -3.03
CA PHE A 135 -21.94 -0.81 -3.56
C PHE A 135 -21.85 -1.66 -4.83
N LEU A 136 -20.97 -1.32 -5.76
CA LEU A 136 -20.79 -2.07 -7.01
C LEU A 136 -20.21 -3.47 -6.75
N PHE A 137 -19.18 -3.57 -5.91
CA PHE A 137 -18.53 -4.82 -5.58
C PHE A 137 -19.43 -5.76 -4.78
N ALA A 138 -20.12 -5.23 -3.75
CA ALA A 138 -21.08 -5.96 -2.96
C ALA A 138 -22.26 -6.44 -3.82
N HIS A 139 -22.77 -5.62 -4.75
CA HIS A 139 -23.81 -6.06 -5.66
C HIS A 139 -23.35 -7.25 -6.53
N VAL A 140 -22.14 -7.19 -7.10
CA VAL A 140 -21.55 -8.30 -7.86
C VAL A 140 -21.42 -9.55 -7.00
N LEU A 141 -20.88 -9.43 -5.78
CA LEU A 141 -20.76 -10.56 -4.86
C LEU A 141 -22.12 -11.14 -4.46
N SER A 142 -23.14 -10.30 -4.27
CA SER A 142 -24.49 -10.74 -3.91
C SER A 142 -25.11 -11.69 -4.94
N ILE A 143 -24.63 -11.64 -6.18
CA ILE A 143 -25.08 -12.50 -7.29
C ILE A 143 -24.10 -13.65 -7.52
N ALA A 144 -22.79 -13.35 -7.58
CA ALA A 144 -21.77 -14.31 -7.99
C ALA A 144 -21.28 -15.21 -6.84
N ALA A 145 -21.24 -14.69 -5.62
CA ALA A 145 -20.70 -15.36 -4.44
C ALA A 145 -21.34 -14.84 -3.13
N PRO A 146 -22.66 -15.05 -2.94
CA PRO A 146 -23.40 -14.47 -1.80
C PRO A 146 -22.82 -14.91 -0.45
N GLY A 147 -22.36 -16.15 -0.30
CA GLY A 147 -21.71 -16.60 0.95
C GLY A 147 -20.40 -15.87 1.29
N VAL A 148 -19.69 -15.34 0.28
CA VAL A 148 -18.53 -14.46 0.54
C VAL A 148 -19.00 -13.10 1.03
N LEU A 149 -20.08 -12.56 0.46
CA LEU A 149 -20.65 -11.30 0.91
C LEU A 149 -21.21 -11.40 2.34
N GLU A 150 -21.92 -12.49 2.67
CA GLU A 150 -22.42 -12.77 4.01
C GLU A 150 -21.27 -12.78 5.02
N PHE A 151 -20.20 -13.56 4.74
CA PHE A 151 -19.00 -13.59 5.57
C PHE A 151 -18.37 -12.19 5.75
N LEU A 152 -18.29 -11.38 4.70
CA LEU A 152 -17.74 -10.03 4.78
C LEU A 152 -18.61 -9.10 5.63
N ILE A 153 -19.93 -9.15 5.50
CA ILE A 153 -20.85 -8.32 6.28
C ILE A 153 -20.76 -8.68 7.76
N GLU A 154 -20.78 -9.97 8.09
CA GLU A 154 -20.63 -10.45 9.48
C GLU A 154 -19.28 -10.03 10.08
N ALA A 155 -18.19 -10.08 9.30
CA ALA A 155 -16.87 -9.67 9.76
C ALA A 155 -16.75 -8.14 9.97
N LEU A 156 -17.55 -7.34 9.25
CA LEU A 156 -17.52 -5.88 9.34
C LEU A 156 -18.46 -5.32 10.42
N TRP A 157 -19.48 -6.09 10.83
CA TRP A 157 -20.52 -5.62 11.76
C TRP A 157 -20.72 -6.58 12.94
N PRO A 158 -19.84 -6.55 13.97
CA PRO A 158 -19.96 -7.44 15.12
C PRO A 158 -21.29 -7.24 15.87
N GLU A 159 -21.95 -8.34 16.26
CA GLU A 159 -23.30 -8.31 16.85
C GLU A 159 -23.43 -7.58 18.20
N SER A 160 -22.33 -7.40 18.93
CA SER A 160 -22.34 -6.73 20.24
C SER A 160 -21.83 -5.30 20.13
N ASP A 161 -22.55 -4.33 20.70
CA ASP A 161 -22.00 -2.98 20.97
C ASP A 161 -20.70 -3.16 21.76
N PRO A 162 -19.55 -2.88 21.14
CA PRO A 162 -18.31 -3.03 21.85
C PRO A 162 -18.11 -1.73 22.62
N GLY A 163 -18.11 -1.82 23.95
CA GLY A 163 -18.13 -0.64 24.82
C GLY A 163 -17.04 0.39 24.46
N THR A 164 -17.21 1.64 24.91
CA THR A 164 -16.38 2.79 24.49
C THR A 164 -14.87 2.54 24.48
N GLY A 165 -14.35 1.72 25.40
CA GLY A 165 -12.93 1.33 25.45
C GLY A 165 -12.46 0.58 24.20
N TYR A 166 -13.23 -0.42 23.72
CA TYR A 166 -12.91 -1.14 22.50
C TYR A 166 -12.98 -0.21 21.28
N ARG A 167 -14.07 0.56 21.15
CA ARG A 167 -14.26 1.54 20.07
C ARG A 167 -13.06 2.49 19.95
N LEU A 168 -12.58 3.02 21.08
CA LEU A 168 -11.42 3.90 21.12
C LEU A 168 -10.12 3.17 20.76
N ALA A 169 -9.92 1.95 21.25
CA ALA A 169 -8.73 1.17 20.94
C ALA A 169 -8.64 0.82 19.44
N MET A 170 -9.75 0.38 18.85
CA MET A 170 -9.85 0.11 17.41
C MET A 170 -9.69 1.38 16.58
N ALA A 171 -10.22 2.51 17.03
CA ALA A 171 -9.98 3.80 16.39
C ALA A 171 -8.49 4.19 16.40
N VAL A 172 -7.77 3.98 17.51
CA VAL A 172 -6.31 4.22 17.58
C VAL A 172 -5.56 3.31 16.59
N ILE A 173 -5.94 2.03 16.51
CA ILE A 173 -5.35 1.10 15.56
C ILE A 173 -5.60 1.58 14.13
N ALA A 174 -6.86 1.83 13.76
CA ALA A 174 -7.26 2.16 12.40
C ALA A 174 -6.81 3.55 11.93
N VAL A 175 -6.77 4.55 12.81
CA VAL A 175 -6.48 5.96 12.43
C VAL A 175 -5.00 6.32 12.60
N ILE A 176 -4.26 5.62 13.48
CA ILE A 176 -2.87 5.96 13.78
C ILE A 176 -1.92 4.83 13.38
N LEU A 177 -2.09 3.65 13.97
CA LEU A 177 -1.15 2.54 13.80
C LEU A 177 -1.13 2.01 12.37
N ALA A 178 -2.32 1.74 11.82
CA ALA A 178 -2.49 1.21 10.47
C ALA A 178 -1.90 2.15 9.41
N PRO A 179 -2.25 3.45 9.33
CA PRO A 179 -1.68 4.34 8.34
C PRO A 179 -0.15 4.47 8.42
N ILE A 180 0.42 4.56 9.63
CA ILE A 180 1.88 4.69 9.79
C ILE A 180 2.60 3.45 9.24
N LEU A 181 2.11 2.27 9.61
CA LEU A 181 2.80 1.01 9.33
C LEU A 181 2.51 0.49 7.93
N GLU A 182 1.27 0.61 7.46
CA GLU A 182 0.91 0.22 6.11
C GLU A 182 1.56 1.14 5.08
N GLU A 183 1.55 2.46 5.25
CA GLU A 183 2.27 3.34 4.32
C GLU A 183 3.80 3.13 4.42
N GLY A 184 4.34 2.90 5.61
CA GLY A 184 5.74 2.53 5.81
C GLY A 184 6.12 1.26 5.03
N PHE A 185 5.26 0.25 5.05
CA PHE A 185 5.48 -1.00 4.33
C PHE A 185 5.25 -0.85 2.81
N PHE A 186 4.06 -0.42 2.39
CA PHE A 186 3.67 -0.38 0.99
C PHE A 186 4.41 0.72 0.22
N ARG A 187 4.52 1.93 0.76
CA ARG A 187 5.11 3.08 0.04
C ARG A 187 6.59 3.21 0.40
N GLY A 188 6.92 3.08 1.68
CA GLY A 188 8.30 3.12 2.14
C GLY A 188 9.12 1.97 1.56
N ILE A 189 8.70 0.72 1.77
CA ILE A 189 9.50 -0.45 1.39
C ILE A 189 9.14 -0.95 -0.02
N LEU A 190 7.89 -1.33 -0.28
CA LEU A 190 7.53 -2.01 -1.54
C LEU A 190 7.67 -1.13 -2.77
N VAL A 191 7.17 0.11 -2.76
CA VAL A 191 7.30 1.02 -3.91
C VAL A 191 8.77 1.30 -4.24
N ASN A 192 9.61 1.59 -3.24
CA ASN A 192 11.05 1.79 -3.49
C ASN A 192 11.72 0.49 -3.99
N ARG A 193 11.38 -0.65 -3.39
CA ARG A 193 11.99 -1.94 -3.76
C ARG A 193 11.62 -2.42 -5.15
N TRP A 194 10.34 -2.35 -5.49
CA TRP A 194 9.83 -2.77 -6.79
C TRP A 194 10.11 -1.73 -7.85
N GLY A 195 10.16 -0.46 -7.47
CA GLY A 195 10.55 0.63 -8.35
C GLY A 195 11.97 0.45 -8.85
N SER A 196 12.93 0.13 -7.97
CA SER A 196 14.32 -0.15 -8.39
C SER A 196 14.46 -1.41 -9.25
N ARG A 197 13.58 -2.40 -9.10
CA ARG A 197 13.67 -3.67 -9.83
C ARG A 197 12.92 -3.70 -11.16
N TRP A 198 11.71 -3.16 -11.17
CA TRP A 198 10.72 -3.34 -12.25
C TRP A 198 10.27 -2.02 -12.88
N GLY A 199 10.65 -0.89 -12.30
CA GLY A 199 10.22 0.45 -12.71
C GLY A 199 9.03 0.96 -11.90
N LEU A 200 8.90 2.28 -11.82
CA LEU A 200 7.92 2.95 -10.96
C LEU A 200 6.45 2.60 -11.29
N PRO A 201 5.97 2.64 -12.54
CA PRO A 201 4.58 2.29 -12.86
C PRO A 201 4.18 0.89 -12.39
N THR A 202 5.07 -0.10 -12.57
CA THR A 202 4.82 -1.47 -12.10
C THR A 202 4.78 -1.54 -10.58
N ALA A 203 5.67 -0.82 -9.90
CA ALA A 203 5.69 -0.74 -8.44
C ALA A 203 4.41 -0.12 -7.86
N LEU A 204 3.92 0.96 -8.48
CA LEU A 204 2.67 1.62 -8.07
C LEU A 204 1.48 0.67 -8.21
N ILE A 205 1.32 0.03 -9.38
CA ILE A 205 0.20 -0.88 -9.62
C ILE A 205 0.27 -2.09 -8.70
N ALA A 206 1.43 -2.76 -8.65
CA ALA A 206 1.58 -3.98 -7.86
C ALA A 206 1.38 -3.72 -6.36
N SER A 207 1.92 -2.61 -5.82
CA SER A 207 1.78 -2.29 -4.39
C SER A 207 0.34 -1.92 -4.04
N SER A 208 -0.35 -1.23 -4.95
CA SER A 208 -1.76 -0.84 -4.75
C SER A 208 -2.70 -2.04 -4.84
N ILE A 209 -2.44 -2.99 -5.76
CA ILE A 209 -3.19 -4.25 -5.81
C ILE A 209 -2.94 -5.05 -4.53
N ALA A 210 -1.67 -5.22 -4.12
CA ALA A 210 -1.32 -5.94 -2.90
C ALA A 210 -1.94 -5.31 -1.66
N PHE A 211 -2.06 -3.98 -1.61
CA PHE A 211 -2.75 -3.25 -0.56
C PHE A 211 -4.25 -3.52 -0.58
N GLY A 212 -4.91 -3.42 -1.74
CA GLY A 212 -6.35 -3.62 -1.87
C GLY A 212 -6.81 -5.04 -1.50
N VAL A 213 -6.12 -6.08 -1.96
CA VAL A 213 -6.55 -7.49 -1.74
C VAL A 213 -6.55 -7.94 -0.27
N LEU A 214 -5.93 -7.16 0.63
CA LEU A 214 -5.97 -7.42 2.07
C LEU A 214 -7.23 -6.85 2.75
N HIS A 215 -8.12 -6.19 2.00
CA HIS A 215 -9.30 -5.50 2.51
C HIS A 215 -10.60 -6.03 1.91
N ALA A 216 -11.72 -5.81 2.61
CA ALA A 216 -13.05 -6.21 2.16
C ALA A 216 -13.50 -5.52 0.87
N ASN A 217 -13.01 -4.31 0.59
CA ASN A 217 -13.24 -3.58 -0.67
C ASN A 217 -11.93 -3.44 -1.46
N PRO A 218 -11.50 -4.49 -2.19
CA PRO A 218 -10.19 -4.48 -2.84
C PRO A 218 -10.05 -3.42 -3.93
N VAL A 219 -11.15 -3.07 -4.61
CA VAL A 219 -11.15 -2.07 -5.69
C VAL A 219 -11.02 -0.65 -5.12
N GLY A 220 -11.86 -0.30 -4.14
CA GLY A 220 -11.82 1.01 -3.49
C GLY A 220 -10.52 1.25 -2.76
N ILE A 221 -10.13 0.30 -1.90
CA ILE A 221 -8.92 0.42 -1.07
C ILE A 221 -7.65 0.32 -1.92
N GLY A 222 -7.67 -0.49 -2.99
CA GLY A 222 -6.58 -0.49 -3.97
C GLY A 222 -6.40 0.89 -4.62
N LEU A 223 -7.48 1.61 -4.93
CA LEU A 223 -7.39 2.96 -5.48
C LEU A 223 -6.88 3.97 -4.45
N VAL A 224 -7.35 3.92 -3.20
CA VAL A 224 -6.78 4.71 -2.08
C VAL A 224 -5.26 4.50 -2.04
N GLY A 225 -4.84 3.24 -2.15
CA GLY A 225 -3.44 2.88 -2.16
C GLY A 225 -2.65 3.47 -3.34
N LEU A 226 -3.25 3.52 -4.52
CA LEU A 226 -2.63 4.14 -5.70
C LEU A 226 -2.50 5.65 -5.53
N ILE A 227 -3.53 6.32 -5.01
CA ILE A 227 -3.51 7.75 -4.72
C ILE A 227 -2.44 8.08 -3.67
N ALA A 228 -2.37 7.30 -2.59
CA ALA A 228 -1.32 7.45 -1.57
C ALA A 228 0.09 7.27 -2.17
N ALA A 229 0.28 6.29 -3.06
CA ALA A 229 1.56 6.10 -3.73
C ALA A 229 1.92 7.26 -4.68
N LEU A 230 0.94 7.83 -5.39
CA LEU A 230 1.16 9.03 -6.21
C LEU A 230 1.49 10.26 -5.34
N LEU A 231 0.81 10.44 -4.22
CA LEU A 231 1.11 11.50 -3.25
C LEU A 231 2.54 11.34 -2.70
N TYR A 232 2.96 10.11 -2.41
CA TYR A 232 4.33 9.83 -1.99
C TYR A 232 5.37 10.23 -3.05
N LEU A 233 5.13 9.93 -4.34
CA LEU A 233 6.02 10.34 -5.43
C LEU A 233 6.12 11.87 -5.57
N GLN A 234 4.99 12.56 -5.44
CA GLN A 234 4.94 14.01 -5.63
C GLN A 234 5.55 14.78 -4.45
N THR A 235 5.37 14.27 -3.24
CA THR A 235 5.76 14.96 -2.01
C THR A 235 7.10 14.51 -1.46
N ARG A 236 7.61 13.36 -1.91
CA ARG A 236 8.90 12.79 -1.48
C ARG A 236 8.97 12.57 0.04
N THR A 237 7.83 12.42 0.70
CA THR A 237 7.71 12.13 2.13
C THR A 237 6.57 11.14 2.38
N LEU A 238 6.77 10.23 3.32
CA LEU A 238 5.70 9.35 3.79
C LEU A 238 4.68 10.08 4.68
N ILE A 239 4.99 11.27 5.18
CA ILE A 239 4.08 12.00 6.08
C ILE A 239 2.76 12.31 5.38
N VAL A 240 2.80 12.75 4.11
CA VAL A 240 1.59 13.09 3.35
C VAL A 240 0.67 11.89 3.10
N PRO A 241 1.13 10.74 2.56
CA PRO A 241 0.28 9.57 2.41
C PRO A 241 -0.20 9.01 3.75
N ILE A 242 0.62 9.05 4.82
CA ILE A 242 0.19 8.65 6.17
C ILE A 242 -0.98 9.51 6.64
N LEU A 243 -0.88 10.84 6.54
CA LEU A 243 -1.96 11.74 6.94
C LEU A 243 -3.21 11.60 6.07
N PHE A 244 -3.03 11.38 4.76
CA PHE A 244 -4.15 11.15 3.84
C PHE A 244 -4.90 9.86 4.18
N HIS A 245 -4.18 8.77 4.44
CA HIS A 245 -4.75 7.49 4.85
C HIS A 245 -5.39 7.60 6.24
N ALA A 246 -4.73 8.22 7.21
CA ALA A 246 -5.29 8.48 8.55
C ALA A 246 -6.59 9.29 8.47
N ALA A 247 -6.65 10.32 7.63
CA ALA A 247 -7.87 11.10 7.44
C ALA A 247 -8.99 10.28 6.78
N ASN A 248 -8.67 9.42 5.80
CA ASN A 248 -9.64 8.49 5.22
C ASN A 248 -10.23 7.55 6.28
N ASN A 249 -9.36 6.94 7.11
CA ASN A 249 -9.79 6.02 8.15
C ASN A 249 -10.55 6.74 9.26
N LEU A 250 -10.16 7.97 9.61
CA LEU A 250 -10.91 8.77 10.58
C LEU A 250 -12.33 9.04 10.10
N VAL A 251 -12.53 9.40 8.82
CA VAL A 251 -13.88 9.60 8.27
C VAL A 251 -14.70 8.30 8.35
N ALA A 252 -14.10 7.16 7.97
CA ALA A 252 -14.78 5.86 8.05
C ALA A 252 -15.13 5.49 9.50
N THR A 253 -14.19 5.64 10.44
CA THR A 253 -14.42 5.37 11.87
C THR A 253 -15.47 6.31 12.45
N VAL A 254 -15.44 7.60 12.14
CA VAL A 254 -16.48 8.53 12.64
C VAL A 254 -17.84 8.19 12.05
N TRP A 255 -17.91 7.83 10.76
CA TRP A 255 -19.15 7.40 10.13
C TRP A 255 -19.75 6.17 10.82
N ASP A 256 -18.93 5.16 11.07
CA ASP A 256 -19.30 3.95 11.79
C ASP A 256 -19.86 4.26 13.19
N GLN A 257 -19.19 5.12 13.96
CA GLN A 257 -19.64 5.51 15.30
C GLN A 257 -20.95 6.33 15.28
N LEU A 258 -21.19 7.11 14.22
CA LEU A 258 -22.39 7.94 14.06
C LEU A 258 -23.59 7.16 13.52
N ALA A 259 -23.35 6.09 12.76
CA ALA A 259 -24.41 5.24 12.22
C ALA A 259 -25.26 4.59 13.34
N GLY A 260 -24.72 4.48 14.55
CA GLY A 260 -25.43 4.07 15.76
C GLY A 260 -25.79 2.58 15.77
N ASP A 261 -26.33 2.11 16.90
CA ASP A 261 -26.73 0.71 17.05
C ASP A 261 -27.99 0.44 16.21
N ALA A 262 -27.83 -0.03 14.98
CA ALA A 262 -28.92 -0.37 14.05
C ALA A 262 -29.77 -1.58 14.51
N GLY A 263 -29.61 -2.03 15.76
CA GLY A 263 -30.16 -3.27 16.28
C GLY A 263 -29.30 -4.48 15.89
N PRO A 264 -29.78 -5.70 16.15
CA PRO A 264 -29.08 -6.93 15.76
C PRO A 264 -28.86 -6.97 14.24
N LEU A 265 -27.66 -7.37 13.82
CA LEU A 265 -27.31 -7.50 12.41
C LEU A 265 -28.33 -8.41 11.69
N ASN A 266 -28.96 -7.88 10.64
CA ASN A 266 -29.80 -8.65 9.73
C ASN A 266 -29.11 -8.71 8.37
N VAL A 267 -28.26 -9.73 8.18
CA VAL A 267 -27.45 -9.91 6.97
C VAL A 267 -28.31 -9.88 5.69
N ALA A 268 -29.52 -10.46 5.73
CA ALA A 268 -30.41 -10.45 4.58
C ALA A 268 -30.93 -9.05 4.23
N ALA A 269 -31.23 -8.23 5.26
CA ALA A 269 -31.63 -6.84 5.07
C ALA A 269 -30.46 -5.99 4.55
N GLU A 270 -29.26 -6.17 5.09
CA GLU A 270 -28.04 -5.48 4.62
C GLU A 270 -27.74 -5.77 3.14
N ILE A 271 -27.81 -7.05 2.74
CA ILE A 271 -27.63 -7.44 1.34
C ILE A 271 -28.71 -6.81 0.45
N GLN A 272 -29.95 -6.74 0.92
CA GLN A 272 -31.03 -6.11 0.18
C GLN A 272 -30.80 -4.60 0.02
N GLU A 273 -30.37 -3.90 1.08
CA GLU A 273 -30.02 -2.48 1.02
C GLU A 273 -28.86 -2.23 0.04
N LEU A 274 -27.81 -3.05 0.08
CA LEU A 274 -26.69 -2.97 -0.86
C LEU A 274 -27.13 -3.19 -2.31
N ARG A 275 -28.08 -4.09 -2.55
CA ARG A 275 -28.64 -4.34 -3.88
C ARG A 275 -29.46 -3.15 -4.38
N GLU A 276 -30.27 -2.55 -3.53
CA GLU A 276 -31.08 -1.37 -3.85
C GLU A 276 -30.20 -0.12 -4.04
N GLY A 277 -29.07 -0.04 -3.32
CA GLY A 277 -28.07 1.01 -3.42
C GLY A 277 -27.22 1.01 -4.70
N ILE A 278 -27.40 0.06 -5.64
CA ILE A 278 -26.59 0.00 -6.86
C ILE A 278 -26.64 1.29 -7.70
N LEU A 279 -27.82 1.90 -7.84
CA LEU A 279 -27.95 3.14 -8.62
C LEU A 279 -27.21 4.30 -7.98
N PHE A 280 -27.18 4.36 -6.65
CA PHE A 280 -26.35 5.31 -5.91
C PHE A 280 -24.86 5.05 -6.18
N GLY A 281 -24.43 3.78 -6.10
CA GLY A 281 -23.08 3.36 -6.44
C GLY A 281 -22.65 3.78 -7.86
N ILE A 282 -23.49 3.53 -8.86
CA ILE A 282 -23.25 3.93 -10.26
C ILE A 282 -23.17 5.45 -10.41
N GLY A 283 -24.13 6.18 -9.83
CA GLY A 283 -24.16 7.64 -9.88
C GLY A 283 -22.92 8.27 -9.25
N LEU A 284 -22.48 7.75 -8.10
CA LEU A 284 -21.29 8.22 -7.42
C LEU A 284 -20.00 7.85 -8.17
N ALA A 285 -19.93 6.69 -8.82
CA ALA A 285 -18.84 6.31 -9.72
C ALA A 285 -18.74 7.29 -10.90
N ALA A 286 -19.88 7.63 -11.52
CA ALA A 286 -19.91 8.53 -12.67
C ALA A 286 -19.34 9.92 -12.37
N ILE A 287 -19.38 10.36 -11.10
CA ILE A 287 -18.82 11.63 -10.65
C ILE A 287 -17.34 11.47 -10.27
N THR A 288 -17.02 10.48 -9.44
CA THR A 288 -15.71 10.36 -8.80
C THR A 288 -14.65 9.76 -9.72
N LEU A 289 -15.00 8.74 -10.52
CA LEU A 289 -14.05 8.01 -11.35
C LEU A 289 -13.40 8.89 -12.44
N PRO A 290 -14.13 9.75 -13.19
CA PRO A 290 -13.48 10.63 -14.18
C PRO A 290 -12.47 11.59 -13.57
N ILE A 291 -12.74 12.11 -12.37
CA ILE A 291 -11.84 13.02 -11.64
C ILE A 291 -10.57 12.26 -11.23
N LEU A 292 -10.72 11.05 -10.70
CA LEU A 292 -9.58 10.21 -10.30
C LEU A 292 -8.75 9.76 -11.51
N ILE A 293 -9.39 9.39 -12.62
CA ILE A 293 -8.69 9.08 -13.87
C ILE A 293 -7.88 10.29 -14.35
N TRP A 294 -8.47 11.49 -14.34
CA TRP A 294 -7.77 12.71 -14.70
C TRP A 294 -6.56 12.96 -13.79
N TYR A 295 -6.74 12.85 -12.47
CA TYR A 295 -5.68 13.05 -11.49
C TYR A 295 -4.54 12.02 -11.67
N ILE A 296 -4.87 10.74 -11.83
CA ILE A 296 -3.90 9.66 -12.02
C ILE A 296 -3.12 9.87 -13.31
N ARG A 297 -3.79 10.16 -14.43
CA ARG A 297 -3.13 10.42 -15.72
C ARG A 297 -2.20 11.63 -15.66
N ARG A 298 -2.60 12.68 -14.94
CA ARG A 298 -1.80 13.91 -14.81
C ARG A 298 -0.52 13.70 -14.00
N ASN A 299 -0.55 12.78 -13.04
CA ASN A 299 0.52 12.53 -12.08
C ASN A 299 1.27 11.20 -12.31
N TRP A 300 0.99 10.49 -13.40
CA TRP A 300 1.61 9.21 -13.69
C TRP A 300 3.12 9.38 -13.97
N PRO A 301 4.01 8.61 -13.31
CA PRO A 301 5.44 8.77 -13.49
C PRO A 301 5.95 8.08 -14.78
N ALA A 302 7.09 8.57 -15.28
CA ALA A 302 7.90 7.81 -16.23
C ALA A 302 8.47 6.54 -15.57
N ARG A 303 8.83 5.54 -16.39
CA ARG A 303 9.32 4.23 -15.90
C ARG A 303 10.57 4.35 -15.02
N ASP A 304 11.44 5.29 -15.39
CA ASP A 304 12.78 5.57 -14.86
C ASP A 304 12.84 6.83 -14.00
N ALA A 305 11.68 7.41 -13.63
CA ALA A 305 11.66 8.56 -12.72
C ALA A 305 12.33 8.23 -11.38
N ALA A 306 13.02 9.21 -10.79
CA ALA A 306 13.77 9.03 -9.55
C ALA A 306 12.85 8.58 -8.40
N LEU A 307 13.30 7.59 -7.64
CA LEU A 307 12.57 7.13 -6.47
C LEU A 307 12.50 8.23 -5.41
N PRO A 308 11.44 8.25 -4.57
CA PRO A 308 11.33 9.23 -3.49
C PRO A 308 12.53 9.22 -2.56
N TYR A 309 13.04 8.03 -2.24
CA TYR A 309 14.19 7.86 -1.37
C TYR A 309 15.47 8.52 -1.92
N ASP A 310 15.70 8.42 -3.24
CA ASP A 310 16.93 8.90 -3.90
C ASP A 310 16.99 10.43 -4.01
N ALA A 311 15.87 11.14 -3.80
CA ALA A 311 15.80 12.60 -3.90
C ALA A 311 15.84 13.33 -2.54
N THR A 312 16.12 12.62 -1.46
CA THR A 312 16.19 13.19 -0.09
C THR A 312 17.62 13.54 0.36
N GLU A 313 18.54 13.76 -0.59
CA GLU A 313 19.90 14.26 -0.31
C GLU A 313 19.93 15.67 0.28
#